data_AF-A0A316QCL4-F1
#
_entry.id   AF-A0A316QCL4-F1
#
_cell.length_a   1.000
_cell.length_b   1.000
_cell.length_c   1.000
_cell.angle_alpha   90.00
_cell.angle_beta   90.00
_cell.angle_gamma   90.00
#
_symmetry.space_group_name_H-M   'P 1'
#
loop_
_entity.id
_entity.type
_entity.pdbx_description
1 polymer ?
#
loop_
_entity_poly.entity_id
_entity_poly.type
_entity_poly.pdbx_seq_one_letter_code
_entity_poly.pdbx_strand_id
1 'polypeptide(L)'
;MSKRSSKVKTAVMVILVIILLILSLGLLGRLTNVFGNKITVRYNGTKITKDFEGLEIESGTEIEVRAPGEYEVKIYAAGTEATDFTFTVGGTEYSWVEDIAGANGGRGEEFTEVFEIEKTEKGFKISGGIKKVLKDIWPVAEIELPEELPAGDRFRMEIRSGKTTLTVGFSVKEPGSVGVEKIELAPGEIVF
;
A
#
# COMPACT_ATOMS: atom_id res chain seq x y z
N MET A 1 30.71 -24.62 62.43
CA MET A 1 30.79 -24.40 60.96
C MET A 1 29.44 -24.69 60.31
N SER A 2 28.74 -23.64 59.84
CA SER A 2 27.36 -23.71 59.34
C SER A 2 27.30 -24.17 57.87
N LYS A 3 27.27 -25.49 57.64
CA LYS A 3 27.09 -26.11 56.30
C LYS A 3 25.72 -25.82 55.63
N ARG A 4 24.79 -25.17 56.33
CA ARG A 4 23.42 -24.90 55.85
C ARG A 4 23.30 -23.60 55.05
N SER A 5 24.18 -22.61 55.28
CA SER A 5 24.09 -21.30 54.61
C SER A 5 24.59 -21.33 53.16
N SER A 6 25.55 -22.20 52.83
CA SER A 6 26.09 -22.31 51.46
C SER A 6 25.08 -22.88 50.48
N LYS A 7 24.32 -23.92 50.87
CA LYS A 7 23.28 -24.51 50.02
C LYS A 7 22.14 -23.54 49.71
N VAL A 8 21.77 -22.68 50.67
CA VAL A 8 20.76 -21.64 50.48
C VAL A 8 21.28 -20.54 49.54
N LYS A 9 22.54 -20.10 49.71
CA LYS A 9 23.17 -19.15 48.77
C LYS A 9 23.25 -19.70 47.35
N THR A 10 23.61 -20.98 47.19
CA THR A 10 23.63 -21.64 45.88
C THR A 10 22.23 -21.74 45.29
N ALA A 11 21.22 -22.12 46.08
CA ALA A 11 19.84 -22.20 45.60
C ALA A 11 19.29 -20.83 45.15
N VAL A 12 19.55 -19.77 45.92
CA VAL A 12 19.15 -18.39 45.56
C VAL A 12 19.89 -17.92 44.30
N MET A 13 21.19 -18.22 44.18
CA MET A 13 21.97 -17.90 42.98
C MET A 13 21.42 -18.60 41.74
N VAL A 14 21.07 -19.89 41.84
CA VAL A 14 20.48 -20.66 40.73
C VAL A 14 19.14 -20.08 40.31
N ILE A 15 18.27 -19.70 41.26
CA ILE A 15 16.97 -19.06 40.95
C ILE A 15 17.17 -17.72 40.24
N LEU A 16 18.11 -16.88 40.70
CA LEU A 16 18.43 -15.61 40.05
C LEU A 16 18.93 -15.79 38.61
N VAL A 17 19.77 -16.81 38.37
CA VAL A 17 20.26 -17.13 37.02
C VAL A 17 19.11 -17.60 36.12
N ILE A 18 18.18 -18.40 36.62
CA ILE A 18 17.01 -18.84 35.86
C ILE A 18 16.10 -17.66 35.50
N ILE A 19 15.85 -16.74 36.44
CA ILE A 19 15.05 -15.53 36.17
C ILE A 19 15.73 -14.65 35.12
N LEU A 20 17.05 -14.46 35.21
CA LEU A 20 17.83 -13.71 34.22
C LEU A 20 17.81 -14.38 32.84
N LEU A 21 17.82 -15.71 32.77
CA LEU A 21 17.66 -16.46 31.53
C LEU A 21 16.26 -16.27 30.92
N ILE A 22 15.21 -16.30 31.72
CA ILE A 22 13.83 -16.08 31.23
C ILE A 22 13.67 -14.62 30.74
N LEU A 23 14.22 -13.65 31.48
CA LEU A 23 14.18 -12.24 31.09
C LEU A 23 14.99 -11.97 29.81
N SER A 24 16.17 -12.58 29.66
CA SER A 24 16.98 -12.43 28.45
C SER A 24 16.34 -13.08 27.23
N LEU A 25 15.70 -14.26 27.39
CA LEU A 25 14.90 -14.89 26.34
C LEU A 25 13.68 -14.05 25.96
N GLY A 26 12.98 -13.48 26.95
CA GLY A 26 11.87 -12.54 26.72
C GLY A 26 12.29 -11.26 26.00
N LEU A 27 13.50 -10.76 26.26
CA LEU A 27 14.07 -9.60 25.59
C LEU A 27 14.52 -9.92 24.15
N LEU A 28 15.14 -11.10 23.94
CA LEU A 28 15.53 -11.60 22.63
C LEU A 28 14.32 -11.82 21.71
N GLY A 29 13.24 -12.39 22.25
CA GLY A 29 11.98 -12.55 21.51
C GLY A 29 11.34 -11.21 21.10
N ARG A 30 11.58 -10.13 21.84
CA ARG A 30 11.18 -8.77 21.42
C ARG A 30 12.10 -8.21 20.34
N LEU A 31 13.41 -8.43 20.42
CA LEU A 31 14.38 -7.92 19.45
C LEU A 31 14.25 -8.59 18.07
N THR A 32 13.94 -9.89 18.00
CA THR A 32 13.66 -10.58 16.72
C THR A 32 12.35 -10.13 16.08
N ASN A 33 11.39 -9.64 16.88
CA ASN A 33 10.11 -9.12 16.39
C ASN A 33 10.20 -7.72 15.74
N VAL A 34 11.32 -7.02 15.89
CA VAL A 34 11.51 -5.64 15.39
C VAL A 34 11.88 -5.60 13.90
N PHE A 35 12.50 -6.67 13.37
CA PHE A 35 12.95 -6.72 11.97
C PHE A 35 12.10 -7.61 11.05
N GLY A 36 11.19 -8.43 11.60
CA GLY A 36 10.53 -9.51 10.86
C GLY A 36 9.05 -9.34 10.52
N ASN A 37 8.32 -8.39 11.10
CA ASN A 37 6.84 -8.39 11.04
C ASN A 37 6.21 -7.30 10.13
N LYS A 38 7.03 -6.60 9.34
CA LYS A 38 6.59 -5.41 8.60
C LYS A 38 6.62 -5.63 7.09
N ILE A 39 5.53 -5.25 6.42
CA ILE A 39 5.48 -5.19 4.96
C ILE A 39 6.27 -3.95 4.51
N THR A 40 7.13 -4.11 3.51
CA THR A 40 7.86 -3.02 2.85
C THR A 40 7.59 -3.10 1.36
N VAL A 41 7.16 -1.97 0.79
CA VAL A 41 7.03 -1.79 -0.66
C VAL A 41 8.17 -0.92 -1.15
N ARG A 42 8.74 -1.25 -2.32
CA ARG A 42 9.66 -0.36 -3.03
C ARG A 42 9.20 -0.17 -4.46
N TYR A 43 9.18 1.08 -4.89
CA TYR A 43 8.82 1.47 -6.24
C TYR A 43 9.61 2.72 -6.62
N ASN A 44 10.26 2.72 -7.80
CA ASN A 44 11.07 3.85 -8.30
C ASN A 44 12.01 4.48 -7.25
N GLY A 45 12.67 3.64 -6.43
CA GLY A 45 13.58 4.09 -5.35
C GLY A 45 12.90 4.54 -4.05
N THR A 46 11.58 4.78 -4.07
CA THR A 46 10.78 5.11 -2.89
C THR A 46 10.56 3.86 -2.03
N LYS A 47 10.85 3.95 -0.74
CA LYS A 47 10.62 2.87 0.24
C LYS A 47 9.42 3.21 1.11
N ILE A 48 8.34 2.45 0.96
CA ILE A 48 7.10 2.60 1.71
C ILE A 48 7.05 1.54 2.82
N THR A 49 6.89 1.98 4.06
CA THR A 49 6.75 1.08 5.22
C THR A 49 5.56 1.43 6.11
N LYS A 50 4.76 2.42 5.76
CA LYS A 50 3.54 2.80 6.46
C LYS A 50 2.54 3.20 5.39
N ASP A 51 1.29 3.37 5.78
CA ASP A 51 0.27 3.82 4.86
C ASP A 51 0.73 5.06 4.11
N PHE A 52 0.52 5.03 2.80
CA PHE A 52 1.09 5.98 1.85
C PHE A 52 0.03 6.33 0.81
N GLU A 53 0.03 7.58 0.38
CA GLU A 53 -0.89 8.15 -0.60
C GLU A 53 -0.08 8.85 -1.69
N GLY A 54 -0.65 8.99 -2.88
CA GLY A 54 -0.04 9.69 -4.00
C GLY A 54 1.02 8.88 -4.74
N LEU A 55 0.96 7.54 -4.71
CA LEU A 55 1.87 6.74 -5.52
C LEU A 55 1.40 6.75 -6.99
N GLU A 56 2.19 7.34 -7.88
CA GLU A 56 1.93 7.22 -9.32
C GLU A 56 2.63 5.99 -9.88
N ILE A 57 1.85 5.05 -10.41
CA ILE A 57 2.34 3.78 -10.92
C ILE A 57 2.30 3.78 -12.44
N GLU A 58 3.45 3.58 -13.06
CA GLU A 58 3.55 3.22 -14.47
C GLU A 58 3.09 1.78 -14.68
N SER A 59 2.13 1.59 -15.58
CA SER A 59 1.54 0.28 -15.88
C SER A 59 2.61 -0.72 -16.34
N GLY A 60 2.59 -1.93 -15.77
CA GLY A 60 3.52 -3.02 -16.08
C GLY A 60 4.89 -2.93 -15.39
N THR A 61 5.15 -1.87 -14.61
CA THR A 61 6.40 -1.73 -13.84
C THR A 61 6.37 -2.57 -12.57
N GLU A 62 7.52 -3.14 -12.21
CA GLU A 62 7.65 -4.00 -11.03
C GLU A 62 7.59 -3.18 -9.73
N ILE A 63 6.78 -3.65 -8.79
CA ILE A 63 6.70 -3.18 -7.42
C ILE A 63 7.32 -4.26 -6.54
N GLU A 64 8.41 -3.96 -5.85
CA GLU A 64 9.03 -4.91 -4.94
C GLU A 64 8.24 -4.96 -3.62
N VAL A 65 7.98 -6.16 -3.12
CA VAL A 65 7.32 -6.39 -1.83
C VAL A 65 8.17 -7.32 -0.98
N ARG A 66 8.51 -6.85 0.23
CA ARG A 66 9.05 -7.71 1.28
C ARG A 66 8.01 -7.84 2.38
N ALA A 67 7.58 -9.07 2.62
CA ALA A 67 6.61 -9.39 3.65
C ALA A 67 7.17 -10.47 4.60
N PRO A 68 6.67 -10.54 5.84
CA PRO A 68 7.04 -11.58 6.82
C PRO A 68 6.76 -13.01 6.36
N GLY A 69 5.86 -13.19 5.39
CA GLY A 69 5.49 -14.45 4.79
C GLY A 69 4.79 -14.23 3.46
N GLU A 70 3.96 -15.18 3.03
CA GLU A 70 3.09 -14.96 1.88
C GLU A 70 2.21 -13.72 2.07
N TYR A 71 1.88 -13.08 0.96
CA TYR A 71 1.04 -11.90 0.96
C TYR A 71 -0.02 -11.97 -0.15
N GLU A 72 -1.14 -11.32 0.12
CA GLU A 72 -2.18 -11.01 -0.85
C GLU A 72 -2.15 -9.52 -1.19
N VAL A 73 -2.59 -9.18 -2.39
CA VAL A 73 -2.81 -7.81 -2.85
C VAL A 73 -4.28 -7.68 -3.17
N LYS A 74 -4.92 -6.64 -2.64
CA LYS A 74 -6.29 -6.25 -3.01
C LYS A 74 -6.31 -4.81 -3.47
N ILE A 75 -7.12 -4.50 -4.46
CA ILE A 75 -7.25 -3.16 -5.04
C ILE A 75 -8.71 -2.74 -4.92
N TYR A 76 -8.93 -1.55 -4.37
CA TYR A 76 -10.24 -0.94 -4.26
C TYR A 76 -10.24 0.40 -4.94
N ALA A 77 -11.40 0.84 -5.42
CA ALA A 77 -11.64 2.23 -5.73
C ALA A 77 -11.39 3.11 -4.49
N ALA A 78 -10.78 4.26 -4.72
CA ALA A 78 -10.52 5.24 -3.68
C ALA A 78 -10.64 6.65 -4.26
N GLY A 79 -10.92 7.60 -3.39
CA GLY A 79 -11.02 9.00 -3.73
C GLY A 79 -11.58 9.79 -2.57
N THR A 80 -11.43 11.09 -2.67
CA THR A 80 -12.01 12.08 -1.76
C THR A 80 -12.76 13.10 -2.59
N GLU A 81 -13.63 13.92 -1.98
CA GLU A 81 -14.31 15.01 -2.68
C GLU A 81 -13.33 15.90 -3.48
N ALA A 82 -12.11 16.13 -2.96
CA ALA A 82 -11.09 16.95 -3.62
C ALA A 82 -10.47 16.28 -4.87
N THR A 83 -10.59 14.96 -4.99
CA THR A 83 -10.06 14.17 -6.11
C THR A 83 -11.17 13.58 -6.98
N ASP A 84 -12.41 13.99 -6.73
CA ASP A 84 -13.57 13.48 -7.47
C ASP A 84 -13.56 13.99 -8.91
N PHE A 85 -14.18 13.21 -9.79
CA PHE A 85 -14.45 13.61 -11.16
C PHE A 85 -15.71 12.94 -11.66
N THR A 86 -16.34 13.63 -12.59
CA THR A 86 -17.56 13.18 -13.24
C THR A 86 -17.22 12.49 -14.56
N PHE A 87 -17.93 11.41 -14.88
CA PHE A 87 -17.82 10.71 -16.16
C PHE A 87 -19.20 10.29 -16.65
N THR A 88 -19.31 10.04 -17.95
CA THR A 88 -20.59 9.67 -18.57
C THR A 88 -20.53 8.24 -19.06
N VAL A 89 -21.59 7.46 -18.81
CA VAL A 89 -21.79 6.11 -19.34
C VAL A 89 -23.11 6.04 -20.09
N GLY A 90 -23.05 5.87 -21.41
CA GLY A 90 -24.26 5.81 -22.26
C GLY A 90 -25.18 7.03 -22.12
N GLY A 91 -24.60 8.22 -21.90
CA GLY A 91 -25.33 9.48 -21.68
C GLY A 91 -25.80 9.73 -20.25
N THR A 92 -25.53 8.83 -19.30
CA THR A 92 -25.82 9.03 -17.87
C THR A 92 -24.56 9.46 -17.13
N GLU A 93 -24.67 10.52 -16.34
CA GLU A 93 -23.58 11.09 -15.54
C GLU A 93 -23.38 10.32 -14.22
N TYR A 94 -22.12 10.09 -13.85
CA TYR A 94 -21.69 9.41 -12.61
C TYR A 94 -20.50 10.16 -11.97
N SER A 95 -20.37 10.06 -10.65
CA SER A 95 -19.22 10.51 -9.87
C SER A 95 -18.31 9.34 -9.51
N TRP A 96 -17.00 9.51 -9.65
CA TRP A 96 -16.05 8.49 -9.21
C TRP A 96 -16.15 8.25 -7.70
N VAL A 97 -16.26 9.32 -6.91
CA VAL A 97 -16.29 9.23 -5.46
C VAL A 97 -17.64 8.76 -4.94
N GLU A 98 -18.75 9.28 -5.45
CA GLU A 98 -20.07 8.89 -4.93
C GLU A 98 -20.47 7.48 -5.40
N ASP A 99 -20.29 7.17 -6.69
CA ASP A 99 -20.83 5.94 -7.28
C ASP A 99 -19.86 4.76 -7.24
N ILE A 100 -18.54 4.99 -7.23
CA ILE A 100 -17.53 3.93 -7.33
C ILE A 100 -16.71 3.78 -6.04
N ALA A 101 -16.04 4.85 -5.58
CA ALA A 101 -15.22 4.80 -4.37
C ALA A 101 -16.04 4.83 -3.07
N GLY A 102 -17.24 5.44 -3.10
CA GLY A 102 -18.19 5.51 -1.99
C GLY A 102 -19.04 4.25 -1.84
N ALA A 103 -19.03 3.37 -2.84
CA ALA A 103 -19.74 2.11 -2.82
C ALA A 103 -19.32 1.20 -1.65
N ASN A 104 -20.14 0.20 -1.35
CA ASN A 104 -19.87 -0.79 -0.30
C ASN A 104 -19.62 -0.17 1.09
N GLY A 105 -20.38 0.88 1.43
CA GLY A 105 -20.27 1.58 2.72
C GLY A 105 -19.00 2.41 2.85
N GLY A 106 -18.52 3.01 1.75
CA GLY A 106 -17.28 3.78 1.71
C GLY A 106 -16.01 2.94 1.62
N ARG A 107 -16.13 1.62 1.41
CA ARG A 107 -14.97 0.75 1.16
C ARG A 107 -14.43 0.90 -0.26
N GLY A 108 -15.30 1.31 -1.18
CA GLY A 108 -15.06 1.33 -2.62
C GLY A 108 -15.32 -0.01 -3.27
N GLU A 109 -15.62 0.02 -4.57
CA GLU A 109 -15.64 -1.18 -5.40
C GLU A 109 -14.28 -1.89 -5.39
N GLU A 110 -14.31 -3.21 -5.47
CA GLU A 110 -13.13 -4.07 -5.40
C GLU A 110 -12.74 -4.51 -6.82
N PHE A 111 -11.54 -4.15 -7.28
CA PHE A 111 -11.10 -4.29 -8.66
C PHE A 111 -9.87 -5.20 -8.82
N THR A 112 -9.49 -5.99 -7.81
CA THR A 112 -8.30 -6.84 -7.86
C THR A 112 -8.30 -7.78 -9.06
N GLU A 113 -9.45 -8.36 -9.40
CA GLU A 113 -9.56 -9.30 -10.53
C GLU A 113 -9.48 -8.60 -11.90
N VAL A 114 -9.83 -7.32 -11.96
CA VAL A 114 -9.77 -6.50 -13.18
C VAL A 114 -8.35 -6.03 -13.45
N PHE A 115 -7.60 -5.74 -12.38
CA PHE A 115 -6.18 -5.46 -12.45
C PHE A 115 -5.40 -6.74 -12.77
N GLU A 116 -4.51 -6.65 -13.74
CA GLU A 116 -3.57 -7.71 -14.05
C GLU A 116 -2.40 -7.64 -13.08
N ILE A 117 -2.37 -8.57 -12.12
CA ILE A 117 -1.28 -8.68 -11.13
C ILE A 117 -0.43 -9.91 -11.46
N GLU A 118 0.77 -9.68 -11.99
CA GLU A 118 1.74 -10.74 -12.29
C GLU A 118 2.76 -10.84 -11.16
N LYS A 119 2.77 -11.96 -10.42
CA LYS A 119 3.78 -12.18 -9.38
C LYS A 119 5.18 -12.33 -9.98
N THR A 120 6.15 -11.70 -9.34
CA THR A 120 7.58 -11.83 -9.66
C THR A 120 8.34 -12.44 -8.48
N GLU A 121 9.65 -12.66 -8.65
CA GLU A 121 10.50 -13.13 -7.55
C GLU A 121 10.57 -12.12 -6.39
N LYS A 122 10.50 -10.82 -6.68
CA LYS A 122 10.69 -9.73 -5.70
C LYS A 122 9.40 -9.07 -5.26
N GLY A 123 8.28 -9.34 -5.93
CA GLY A 123 7.04 -8.61 -5.73
C GLY A 123 6.01 -8.96 -6.80
N PHE A 124 5.52 -7.94 -7.51
CA PHE A 124 4.58 -8.11 -8.61
C PHE A 124 4.66 -6.96 -9.61
N LYS A 125 4.18 -7.19 -10.83
CA LYS A 125 3.81 -6.14 -11.78
C LYS A 125 2.31 -5.94 -11.76
N ILE A 126 1.88 -4.73 -12.04
CA ILE A 126 0.48 -4.35 -12.05
C ILE A 126 0.13 -3.57 -13.32
N SER A 127 -0.92 -3.97 -14.01
CA SER A 127 -1.52 -3.23 -15.13
C SER A 127 -3.03 -3.10 -14.96
N GLY A 128 -3.56 -1.93 -15.33
CA GLY A 128 -4.97 -1.58 -15.13
C GLY A 128 -5.18 -0.08 -15.26
N GLY A 129 -6.22 0.44 -14.61
CA GLY A 129 -6.55 1.87 -14.63
C GLY A 129 -8.05 2.12 -14.78
N ILE A 130 -8.44 3.41 -14.74
CA ILE A 130 -9.85 3.85 -14.72
C ILE A 130 -10.63 3.26 -15.90
N LYS A 131 -10.12 3.39 -17.13
CA LYS A 131 -10.83 2.90 -18.32
C LYS A 131 -11.13 1.39 -18.25
N LYS A 132 -10.18 0.61 -17.73
CA LYS A 132 -10.34 -0.85 -17.64
C LYS A 132 -11.40 -1.23 -16.61
N VAL A 133 -11.36 -0.62 -15.42
CA VAL A 133 -12.34 -0.90 -14.36
C VAL A 133 -13.74 -0.42 -14.71
N LEU A 134 -13.88 0.72 -15.37
CA LEU A 134 -15.19 1.17 -15.85
C LEU A 134 -15.74 0.26 -16.97
N LYS A 135 -14.87 -0.29 -17.82
CA LYS A 135 -15.27 -1.29 -18.83
C LYS A 135 -15.59 -2.66 -18.23
N ASP A 136 -15.10 -2.99 -17.06
CA ASP A 136 -15.54 -4.18 -16.33
C ASP A 136 -16.98 -4.04 -15.85
N ILE A 137 -17.32 -2.88 -15.29
CA ILE A 137 -18.69 -2.56 -14.82
C ILE A 137 -19.66 -2.41 -16.01
N TRP A 138 -19.25 -1.68 -17.06
CA TRP A 138 -20.07 -1.42 -18.25
C TRP A 138 -19.37 -1.83 -19.55
N PRO A 139 -19.32 -3.15 -19.88
CA PRO A 139 -18.56 -3.67 -21.01
C PRO A 139 -18.93 -3.09 -22.38
N VAL A 140 -20.23 -2.84 -22.60
CA VAL A 140 -20.78 -2.46 -23.91
C VAL A 140 -21.11 -0.98 -24.03
N ALA A 141 -21.07 -0.22 -22.93
CA ALA A 141 -21.45 1.19 -22.94
C ALA A 141 -20.31 2.07 -23.46
N GLU A 142 -20.67 3.18 -24.10
CA GLU A 142 -19.76 4.28 -24.35
C GLU A 142 -19.44 4.97 -23.03
N ILE A 143 -18.15 5.19 -22.77
CA ILE A 143 -17.65 5.79 -21.53
C ILE A 143 -16.84 7.02 -21.91
N GLU A 144 -17.26 8.18 -21.42
CA GLU A 144 -16.59 9.44 -21.62
C GLU A 144 -16.00 9.91 -20.29
N LEU A 145 -14.68 10.07 -20.26
CA LEU A 145 -13.94 10.64 -19.15
C LEU A 145 -13.72 12.14 -19.40
N PRO A 146 -13.52 12.96 -18.35
CA PRO A 146 -13.12 14.34 -18.54
C PRO A 146 -11.77 14.43 -19.24
N GLU A 147 -11.52 15.52 -19.96
CA GLU A 147 -10.26 15.75 -20.68
C GLU A 147 -9.04 15.68 -19.75
N GLU A 148 -9.19 16.24 -18.55
CA GLU A 148 -8.19 16.19 -17.49
C GLU A 148 -8.77 15.54 -16.23
N LEU A 149 -8.07 14.54 -15.72
CA LEU A 149 -8.39 13.96 -14.42
C LEU A 149 -7.72 14.79 -13.31
N PRO A 150 -8.39 15.04 -12.17
CA PRO A 150 -7.77 15.70 -11.04
C PRO A 150 -6.51 14.95 -10.56
N ALA A 151 -5.60 15.61 -9.88
CA ALA A 151 -4.50 14.90 -9.22
C ALA A 151 -5.01 14.01 -8.07
N GLY A 152 -4.19 13.06 -7.62
CA GLY A 152 -4.44 12.25 -6.43
C GLY A 152 -4.77 10.79 -6.71
N ASP A 153 -5.04 10.06 -5.63
CA ASP A 153 -5.28 8.63 -5.70
C ASP A 153 -6.63 8.30 -6.30
N ARG A 154 -6.68 7.18 -7.01
CA ARG A 154 -7.90 6.61 -7.59
C ARG A 154 -8.16 5.21 -7.08
N PHE A 155 -7.11 4.58 -6.60
CA PHE A 155 -7.15 3.22 -6.13
C PHE A 155 -6.44 3.15 -4.79
N ARG A 156 -6.90 2.24 -3.94
CA ARG A 156 -6.23 1.85 -2.71
C ARG A 156 -5.80 0.41 -2.85
N MET A 157 -4.50 0.19 -2.79
CA MET A 157 -3.90 -1.13 -2.72
C MET A 157 -3.71 -1.52 -1.26
N GLU A 158 -4.24 -2.68 -0.88
CA GLU A 158 -4.02 -3.31 0.42
C GLU A 158 -3.13 -4.54 0.25
N ILE A 159 -1.91 -4.46 0.77
CA ILE A 159 -0.98 -5.59 0.80
C ILE A 159 -1.05 -6.20 2.19
N ARG A 160 -1.42 -7.48 2.28
CA ARG A 160 -1.68 -8.15 3.56
C ARG A 160 -0.82 -9.38 3.71
N SER A 161 -0.18 -9.51 4.87
CA SER A 161 0.60 -10.69 5.25
C SER A 161 0.29 -11.04 6.70
N GLY A 162 -0.44 -12.15 6.90
CA GLY A 162 -0.99 -12.54 8.19
C GLY A 162 -1.92 -11.48 8.78
N LYS A 163 -1.52 -10.85 9.89
CA LYS A 163 -2.28 -9.78 10.56
C LYS A 163 -1.84 -8.37 10.17
N THR A 164 -0.78 -8.24 9.39
CA THR A 164 -0.23 -6.95 8.98
C THR A 164 -0.86 -6.55 7.65
N THR A 165 -1.37 -5.33 7.57
CA THR A 165 -1.84 -4.71 6.33
C THR A 165 -1.02 -3.44 6.10
N LEU A 166 -0.58 -3.22 4.87
CA LEU A 166 -0.02 -1.97 4.39
C LEU A 166 -0.93 -1.42 3.30
N THR A 167 -1.35 -0.18 3.46
CA THR A 167 -2.24 0.49 2.52
C THR A 167 -1.44 1.47 1.65
N VAL A 168 -1.64 1.42 0.35
CA VAL A 168 -1.00 2.33 -0.60
C VAL A 168 -2.07 2.89 -1.53
N GLY A 169 -2.39 4.16 -1.36
CA GLY A 169 -3.14 4.94 -2.33
C GLY A 169 -2.30 5.20 -3.57
N PHE A 170 -2.90 5.01 -4.74
CA PHE A 170 -2.21 5.16 -6.01
C PHE A 170 -3.11 5.61 -7.15
N SER A 171 -2.47 6.11 -8.21
CA SER A 171 -3.04 6.30 -9.54
C SER A 171 -2.18 5.56 -10.57
N VAL A 172 -2.77 5.22 -11.72
CA VAL A 172 -2.02 4.61 -12.83
C VAL A 172 -1.78 5.66 -13.89
N LYS A 173 -0.52 5.85 -14.27
CA LYS A 173 -0.16 6.72 -15.39
C LYS A 173 -0.55 6.06 -16.71
N GLU A 174 -1.59 6.57 -17.35
CA GLU A 174 -1.97 6.08 -18.68
C GLU A 174 -0.96 6.60 -19.73
N PRO A 175 -0.46 5.75 -20.64
CA PRO A 175 0.43 6.20 -21.71
C PRO A 175 -0.31 7.24 -22.57
N GLY A 176 0.23 8.47 -22.60
CA GLY A 176 -0.38 9.62 -23.30
C GLY A 176 -1.08 10.64 -22.39
N SER A 177 -1.21 10.37 -21.09
CA SER A 177 -1.53 11.42 -20.11
C SER A 177 -0.29 12.30 -19.90
N VAL A 178 -0.29 13.46 -20.57
CA VAL A 178 0.69 14.51 -20.31
C VAL A 178 0.36 15.07 -18.93
N GLY A 179 0.91 14.45 -17.89
CA GLY A 179 1.02 15.10 -16.60
C GLY A 179 1.82 16.36 -16.83
N VAL A 180 1.19 17.52 -16.70
CA VAL A 180 1.90 18.78 -16.67
C VAL A 180 2.78 18.72 -15.43
N GLU A 181 4.06 18.36 -15.60
CA GLU A 181 5.05 18.59 -14.56
C GLU A 181 4.96 20.08 -14.23
N LYS A 182 4.48 20.38 -13.04
CA LYS A 182 4.48 21.73 -12.52
C LYS A 182 5.95 22.10 -12.32
N ILE A 183 6.59 22.62 -13.36
CA ILE A 183 7.90 23.26 -13.25
C ILE A 183 7.66 24.49 -12.40
N GLU A 184 7.97 24.42 -11.11
CA GLU A 184 8.18 25.61 -10.31
C GLU A 184 9.41 26.32 -10.87
N LEU A 185 9.19 27.23 -11.83
CA LEU A 185 10.19 28.19 -12.24
C LEU A 185 10.41 29.12 -11.04
N ALA A 186 11.55 28.96 -10.35
CA ALA A 186 12.01 29.97 -9.42
C ALA A 186 12.13 31.31 -10.20
N PRO A 187 11.56 32.42 -9.70
CA PRO A 187 11.65 33.70 -10.39
C PRO A 187 13.11 34.17 -10.32
N GLY A 188 13.86 34.04 -11.42
CA GLY A 188 15.25 34.49 -11.40
C GLY A 188 16.13 34.27 -12.63
N GLU A 189 15.78 33.43 -13.60
CA GLU A 189 16.68 33.19 -14.74
C GLU A 189 15.95 33.24 -16.09
N ILE A 190 15.72 34.48 -16.56
CA ILE A 190 15.66 34.75 -17.98
C ILE A 190 16.97 35.49 -18.31
N VAL A 191 17.90 34.80 -18.96
CA VAL A 191 19.05 35.43 -19.61
C VAL A 191 18.71 35.49 -21.10
N PHE A 192 18.63 36.72 -21.63
CA PHE A 192 18.47 36.97 -23.06
C PHE A 192 19.74 36.61 -23.84
#